data_AF-A0A7X9DFS0-F1
#
_entry.id   AF-A0A7X9DFS0-F1
#
_cell.length_a   1.000
_cell.length_b   1.000
_cell.length_c   1.000
_cell.angle_alpha   90.00
_cell.angle_beta   90.00
_cell.angle_gamma   90.00
#
_symmetry.space_group_name_H-M   'P 1'
#
loop_
_entity.id
_entity.type
_entity.pdbx_description
1 polymer ?
#
loop_
_entity_poly.entity_id
_entity_poly.type
_entity_poly.pdbx_seq_one_letter_code
_entity_poly.pdbx_strand_id
1 'polypeptide(L)'
;MGMHLSADVYDIFEDVFKGKEKAKKVMSALEEVIVTTVHDSWYRTKEELKMEVFSHYATKQDLGELRKELLGKFDIVYEKTEKDKAELLGIINQNKEELLGIMKQDKAELLGIINQNKEELLGIMKQDKAELTGKIDALYEKTEKDKAELIGMMKQDKAELTGKIDALYQKTEKDKAELTLRIERLDKKFSIYFAVLLFAIIFLNQNALEFIAKMIGIIR
;
A
#
# COMPACT_ATOMS: atom_id res chain seq x y z
N MET A 1 17.26 -1.85 -107.65
CA MET A 1 18.68 -1.88 -108.07
C MET A 1 18.83 -3.14 -108.89
N GLY A 2 18.95 -3.05 -110.21
CA GLY A 2 19.11 -4.24 -111.05
C GLY A 2 20.48 -4.85 -110.79
N MET A 3 20.53 -6.13 -110.43
CA MET A 3 21.79 -6.87 -110.41
C MET A 3 22.12 -7.25 -111.85
N HIS A 4 23.04 -6.51 -112.45
CA HIS A 4 23.58 -6.84 -113.75
C HIS A 4 24.91 -7.56 -113.57
N LEU A 5 25.13 -8.58 -114.40
CA LEU A 5 26.43 -9.24 -114.45
C LEU A 5 27.47 -8.25 -115.00
N SER A 6 28.74 -8.38 -114.58
CA SER A 6 29.77 -7.43 -114.99
C SER A 6 30.00 -7.47 -116.50
N ALA A 7 30.49 -6.36 -117.06
CA ALA A 7 30.79 -6.25 -118.49
C ALA A 7 31.72 -7.37 -118.98
N ASP A 8 32.71 -7.75 -118.16
CA ASP A 8 33.65 -8.84 -118.46
C ASP A 8 32.95 -10.19 -118.67
N VAL A 9 31.87 -10.46 -117.93
CA VAL A 9 31.09 -11.69 -118.09
C VAL A 9 30.27 -11.64 -119.39
N TYR A 10 29.76 -10.47 -119.76
CA TYR A 10 29.09 -10.30 -121.06
C TYR A 10 30.04 -10.54 -122.23
N ASP A 11 31.28 -10.04 -122.15
CA ASP A 11 32.28 -10.21 -123.21
C ASP A 11 32.68 -11.68 -123.40
N ILE A 12 32.88 -12.42 -122.30
CA ILE A 12 33.17 -13.87 -122.33
C ILE A 12 32.00 -14.65 -122.95
N PHE A 13 30.75 -14.30 -122.60
CA PHE A 13 29.58 -14.96 -123.16
C PHE A 13 29.37 -14.59 -124.64
N GLU A 14 29.69 -13.37 -125.06
CA GLU A 14 29.61 -12.96 -126.47
C GLU A 14 30.60 -13.75 -127.36
N ASP A 15 31.80 -14.02 -126.85
CA ASP A 15 32.83 -14.85 -127.51
C ASP A 15 32.39 -16.33 -127.59
N VAL A 16 31.94 -16.92 -126.47
CA VAL A 16 31.51 -18.33 -126.41
C VAL A 16 30.28 -18.62 -127.28
N PHE A 17 29.29 -17.71 -127.28
CA PHE A 17 28.06 -17.89 -128.06
C PHE A 17 28.17 -17.37 -129.50
N LYS A 18 29.34 -16.84 -129.90
CA LYS A 18 29.66 -16.29 -131.23
C LYS A 18 28.58 -15.34 -131.74
N GLY A 19 28.11 -14.44 -130.87
CA GLY A 19 27.08 -13.47 -131.22
C GLY A 19 26.36 -12.82 -130.04
N LYS A 20 26.25 -11.49 -130.10
CA LYS A 20 25.69 -10.60 -129.07
C LYS A 20 24.28 -10.96 -128.61
N GLU A 21 23.41 -11.38 -129.52
CA GLU A 21 22.00 -11.63 -129.21
C GLU A 21 21.79 -12.90 -128.37
N LYS A 22 22.53 -13.97 -128.65
CA LYS A 22 22.44 -15.21 -127.86
C LYS A 22 23.06 -15.01 -126.47
N ALA A 23 24.19 -14.33 -126.39
CA ALA A 23 24.84 -13.96 -125.13
C ALA A 23 23.90 -13.12 -124.26
N LYS A 24 23.29 -12.05 -124.80
CA LYS A 24 22.33 -11.23 -124.07
C LYS A 24 21.13 -12.01 -123.53
N LYS A 25 20.53 -12.90 -124.33
CA LYS A 25 19.38 -13.71 -123.87
C LYS A 25 19.75 -14.62 -122.70
N VAL A 26 20.90 -15.28 -122.77
CA VAL A 26 21.38 -16.14 -121.68
C VAL A 26 21.69 -15.31 -120.45
N MET A 27 22.35 -14.18 -120.61
CA MET A 27 22.71 -13.28 -119.51
C MET A 27 21.49 -12.65 -118.84
N SER A 28 20.50 -12.19 -119.60
CA SER A 28 19.24 -11.68 -119.04
C SER A 28 18.46 -12.77 -118.31
N ALA A 29 18.44 -14.00 -118.82
CA ALA A 29 17.81 -15.12 -118.12
C ALA A 29 18.56 -15.46 -116.82
N LEU A 30 19.90 -15.40 -116.82
CA LEU A 30 20.70 -15.59 -115.61
C LEU A 30 20.48 -14.46 -114.59
N GLU A 31 20.45 -13.20 -115.04
CA GLU A 31 20.13 -12.04 -114.19
C GLU A 31 18.73 -12.15 -113.61
N GLU A 32 17.74 -12.55 -114.39
CA GLU A 32 16.37 -12.79 -113.92
C GLU A 32 16.31 -13.89 -112.85
N VAL A 33 17.00 -15.01 -113.08
CA VAL A 33 17.09 -16.11 -112.10
C VAL A 33 17.80 -15.65 -110.83
N ILE A 34 18.91 -14.91 -110.94
CA ILE A 34 19.66 -14.40 -109.78
C ILE A 34 18.81 -13.41 -108.99
N VAL A 35 18.18 -12.44 -109.66
CA VAL A 35 17.31 -11.45 -109.02
C VAL A 35 16.15 -12.13 -108.31
N THR A 36 15.49 -13.10 -108.95
CA THR A 36 14.40 -13.86 -108.34
C THR A 36 14.88 -14.68 -107.14
N THR A 37 16.02 -15.37 -107.26
CA THR A 37 16.59 -16.19 -106.18
C THR A 37 17.01 -15.33 -104.97
N VAL A 38 17.62 -14.17 -105.22
CA VAL A 38 18.01 -13.22 -104.15
C VAL A 38 16.76 -12.63 -103.49
N HIS A 39 15.73 -12.29 -104.28
CA HIS A 39 14.46 -11.81 -103.75
C HIS A 39 13.79 -12.86 -102.86
N ASP A 40 13.64 -14.09 -103.35
CA ASP A 40 13.01 -15.19 -102.60
C ASP A 40 13.79 -15.53 -101.33
N SER A 41 15.13 -15.59 -101.40
CA SER A 41 15.95 -15.85 -100.21
C SER A 41 15.88 -14.73 -99.18
N TRP A 42 15.87 -13.46 -99.62
CA TRP A 42 15.66 -12.31 -98.73
C TRP A 42 14.29 -12.35 -98.05
N TYR A 43 13.22 -12.62 -98.79
CA TYR A 43 11.87 -12.73 -98.22
C TYR A 43 11.76 -13.89 -97.24
N ARG A 44 12.35 -15.06 -97.57
CA ARG A 44 12.38 -16.22 -96.67
C ARG A 44 13.12 -15.90 -95.38
N THR A 45 14.35 -15.40 -95.46
CA THR A 45 15.15 -15.06 -94.27
C THR A 45 14.50 -13.95 -93.44
N LYS A 46 13.87 -12.97 -94.09
CA LYS A 46 13.12 -11.91 -93.39
C LYS A 46 11.93 -12.48 -92.61
N GLU A 47 11.14 -13.38 -93.19
CA GLU A 47 10.00 -14.00 -92.49
C GLU A 47 10.46 -15.00 -91.42
N GLU A 48 11.55 -15.75 -91.64
CA GLU A 48 12.18 -16.60 -90.62
C GLU A 48 12.62 -15.78 -89.40
N LEU A 49 13.39 -14.70 -89.63
CA LEU A 49 13.83 -13.81 -88.55
C LEU A 49 12.65 -13.16 -87.82
N LYS A 50 11.62 -12.74 -88.56
CA LYS A 50 10.41 -12.17 -87.97
C LYS A 50 9.67 -13.19 -87.10
N MET A 51 9.58 -14.44 -87.54
CA MET A 51 8.97 -15.54 -86.76
C MET A 51 9.78 -15.85 -85.50
N GLU A 52 11.11 -15.93 -85.61
CA GLU A 52 12.01 -16.16 -84.47
C GLU A 52 11.94 -15.01 -83.46
N VAL A 53 11.94 -13.76 -83.94
CA VAL A 53 11.78 -12.58 -83.09
C VAL A 53 10.42 -12.62 -82.38
N PHE A 54 9.31 -12.92 -83.09
CA PHE A 54 7.99 -12.98 -82.47
C PHE A 54 7.77 -14.19 -81.56
N SER A 55 8.51 -15.29 -81.69
CA SER A 55 8.39 -16.45 -80.80
C SER A 55 8.94 -16.18 -79.38
N HIS A 56 9.86 -15.21 -79.26
CA HIS A 56 10.44 -14.82 -77.97
C HIS A 56 9.66 -13.74 -77.21
N TYR A 57 8.69 -13.08 -77.85
CA TYR A 57 7.87 -12.07 -77.19
C TYR A 57 6.57 -12.66 -76.64
N ALA A 58 6.25 -12.28 -75.40
CA ALA A 58 4.95 -12.58 -74.81
C ALA A 58 3.82 -12.01 -75.66
N THR A 59 2.85 -12.84 -75.98
CA THR A 59 1.64 -12.46 -76.68
C THR A 59 0.68 -11.71 -75.75
N LYS A 60 -0.32 -11.06 -76.34
CA LYS A 60 -1.42 -10.47 -75.57
C LYS A 60 -2.17 -11.52 -74.73
N GLN A 61 -2.20 -12.77 -75.19
CA GLN A 61 -2.82 -13.86 -74.44
C GLN A 61 -2.01 -14.19 -73.19
N ASP A 62 -0.69 -14.33 -73.32
CA ASP A 62 0.21 -14.63 -72.18
C ASP A 62 0.11 -13.55 -71.10
N LEU A 63 0.10 -12.28 -71.51
CA LEU A 63 -0.12 -11.15 -70.59
C LEU A 63 -1.52 -11.17 -69.96
N GLY A 64 -2.53 -11.63 -70.70
CA GLY A 64 -3.88 -11.80 -70.20
C GLY A 64 -4.00 -12.89 -69.14
N GLU A 65 -3.31 -14.02 -69.35
CA GLU A 65 -3.22 -15.12 -68.38
C GLU A 65 -2.47 -14.69 -67.12
N LEU A 66 -1.32 -14.02 -67.27
CA LEU A 66 -0.57 -13.46 -66.14
C LEU A 66 -1.41 -12.46 -65.33
N ARG A 67 -2.18 -11.59 -66.01
CA ARG A 67 -3.08 -10.64 -65.33
C ARG A 67 -4.16 -11.37 -64.53
N LYS A 68 -4.75 -12.44 -65.06
CA LYS A 68 -5.74 -13.25 -64.34
C LYS A 68 -5.13 -13.91 -63.10
N GLU A 69 -3.94 -14.49 -63.23
CA GLU A 69 -3.24 -15.09 -62.09
C GLU A 69 -2.91 -14.05 -61.01
N LEU A 70 -2.42 -12.88 -61.40
CA LEU A 70 -2.12 -11.79 -60.48
C LEU A 70 -3.38 -11.29 -59.76
N LEU A 71 -4.50 -11.12 -60.48
CA LEU A 71 -5.78 -10.74 -59.86
C LEU A 71 -6.22 -11.78 -58.83
N GLY A 72 -6.18 -13.07 -59.17
CA GLY A 72 -6.51 -14.14 -58.21
C GLY A 72 -5.60 -14.12 -56.97
N LYS A 73 -4.30 -13.85 -57.13
CA LYS A 73 -3.38 -13.67 -55.99
C LYS A 73 -3.73 -12.45 -55.14
N PHE A 74 -4.12 -11.34 -55.75
CA PHE A 74 -4.58 -10.14 -55.02
C PHE A 74 -5.85 -10.41 -54.23
N ASP A 75 -6.83 -11.10 -54.83
CA ASP A 75 -8.08 -11.45 -54.15
C ASP A 75 -7.81 -12.32 -52.92
N ILE A 76 -6.96 -13.34 -53.04
CA ILE A 76 -6.55 -14.20 -51.91
C ILE A 76 -5.88 -13.38 -50.80
N VAL A 77 -4.98 -12.47 -51.16
CA VAL A 77 -4.30 -11.62 -50.17
C VAL A 77 -5.29 -10.68 -49.48
N TYR A 78 -6.24 -10.11 -50.23
CA TYR A 78 -7.26 -9.24 -49.69
C TYR A 78 -8.19 -9.99 -48.71
N GLU A 79 -8.68 -11.17 -49.10
CA GLU A 79 -9.49 -12.02 -48.23
C GLU A 79 -8.76 -12.40 -46.94
N LYS A 80 -7.48 -12.79 -47.06
CA LYS A 80 -6.66 -13.10 -45.88
C LYS A 80 -6.49 -11.87 -44.97
N THR A 81 -6.25 -10.70 -45.56
CA THR A 81 -6.08 -9.45 -44.81
C THR A 81 -7.34 -9.07 -44.04
N GLU A 82 -8.51 -9.17 -44.68
CA GLU A 82 -9.79 -8.88 -44.02
C GLU A 82 -10.11 -9.91 -42.93
N LYS A 83 -9.77 -11.19 -43.14
CA LYS A 83 -9.91 -12.22 -42.11
C LYS A 83 -9.03 -11.94 -40.89
N ASP A 84 -7.75 -11.67 -41.10
CA ASP A 84 -6.79 -11.39 -40.03
C ASP A 84 -7.22 -10.14 -39.24
N LYS A 85 -7.72 -9.11 -39.93
CA LYS A 85 -8.28 -7.91 -39.30
C LYS A 85 -9.51 -8.21 -38.43
N ALA A 86 -10.43 -9.04 -38.92
CA ALA A 86 -11.61 -9.45 -38.15
C ALA A 86 -11.21 -10.27 -36.91
N GLU A 87 -10.25 -11.17 -37.03
CA GLU A 87 -9.72 -11.97 -35.92
C GLU A 87 -9.06 -11.08 -34.86
N LEU A 88 -8.20 -10.14 -35.28
CA LEU A 88 -7.56 -9.18 -34.38
C LEU A 88 -8.59 -8.29 -33.65
N LEU A 89 -9.63 -7.83 -34.36
CA LEU A 89 -10.72 -7.09 -33.72
C LEU A 89 -11.48 -7.94 -32.69
N GLY A 90 -11.69 -9.23 -33.00
CA GLY A 90 -12.27 -10.20 -32.07
C GLY A 90 -11.44 -10.32 -30.79
N ILE A 91 -10.14 -10.55 -30.92
CA ILE A 91 -9.20 -10.67 -29.79
C ILE A 91 -9.16 -9.37 -28.96
N ILE A 92 -9.11 -8.21 -29.61
CA ILE A 92 -9.10 -6.91 -28.91
C ILE A 92 -10.38 -6.74 -28.07
N ASN A 93 -11.54 -7.08 -28.63
CA ASN A 93 -12.81 -6.97 -27.91
C ASN A 93 -12.88 -7.96 -26.74
N GLN A 94 -12.47 -9.21 -26.95
CA GLN A 94 -12.43 -10.22 -25.88
C GLN A 94 -11.50 -9.79 -24.73
N ASN A 95 -10.27 -9.37 -25.04
CA ASN A 95 -9.32 -8.92 -24.04
C ASN A 95 -9.84 -7.69 -23.27
N LYS A 96 -10.53 -6.77 -23.97
CA LYS A 96 -11.15 -5.60 -23.33
C LYS A 96 -12.25 -6.00 -22.35
N GLU A 97 -13.09 -6.95 -22.72
CA GLU A 97 -14.15 -7.47 -21.85
C GLU A 97 -13.58 -8.20 -20.63
N GLU A 98 -12.55 -9.03 -20.82
CA GLU A 98 -11.86 -9.75 -19.75
C GLU A 98 -11.21 -8.78 -18.76
N LEU A 99 -10.45 -7.79 -19.25
CA LEU A 99 -9.85 -6.75 -18.41
C LEU A 99 -10.89 -5.96 -17.63
N LEU A 100 -12.02 -5.60 -18.25
CA LEU A 100 -13.13 -4.95 -17.56
C LEU A 100 -13.76 -5.85 -16.48
N GLY A 101 -13.83 -7.16 -16.73
CA GLY A 101 -14.28 -8.16 -15.77
C GLY A 101 -13.37 -8.21 -14.54
N ILE A 102 -12.06 -8.36 -14.76
CA ILE A 102 -11.05 -8.37 -13.71
C ILE A 102 -11.10 -7.08 -12.88
N MET A 103 -11.12 -5.92 -13.53
CA MET A 103 -11.22 -4.63 -12.83
C MET A 103 -12.48 -4.50 -11.96
N LYS A 104 -13.61 -5.04 -12.39
CA LYS A 104 -14.84 -5.05 -11.58
C LYS A 104 -14.73 -5.99 -10.39
N GLN A 105 -14.14 -7.17 -10.59
CA GLN A 105 -13.92 -8.15 -9.54
C GLN A 105 -12.97 -7.60 -8.48
N ASP A 106 -11.80 -7.11 -8.88
CA ASP A 106 -10.79 -6.52 -7.97
C ASP A 106 -11.39 -5.37 -7.16
N LYS A 107 -12.17 -4.50 -7.81
CA LYS A 107 -12.86 -3.40 -7.13
C LYS A 107 -13.84 -3.91 -6.07
N ALA A 108 -14.60 -4.97 -6.37
CA ALA A 108 -15.55 -5.55 -5.44
C ALA A 108 -14.85 -6.22 -4.25
N GLU A 109 -13.76 -6.94 -4.50
CA GLU A 109 -12.95 -7.58 -3.47
C GLU A 109 -12.31 -6.54 -2.54
N LEU A 110 -11.69 -5.50 -3.09
CA LEU A 110 -11.10 -4.42 -2.31
C LEU A 110 -12.14 -3.70 -1.44
N LEU A 111 -13.34 -3.44 -1.98
CA LEU A 111 -14.43 -2.86 -1.19
C LEU A 111 -14.89 -3.80 -0.06
N GLY A 112 -14.93 -5.11 -0.32
CA GLY A 112 -15.23 -6.13 0.69
C GLY A 112 -14.23 -6.09 1.85
N ILE A 113 -12.94 -6.12 1.54
CA ILE A 113 -11.84 -6.06 2.51
C ILE A 113 -11.92 -4.77 3.34
N ILE A 114 -12.15 -3.62 2.69
CA ILE A 114 -12.26 -2.33 3.38
C ILE A 114 -13.42 -2.34 4.38
N ASN A 115 -14.58 -2.88 3.98
CA ASN A 115 -15.76 -2.94 4.84
C ASN A 115 -15.54 -3.90 6.03
N GLN A 116 -14.96 -5.08 5.78
CA GLN A 116 -14.63 -6.05 6.84
C GLN A 116 -13.67 -5.45 7.86
N ASN A 117 -12.55 -4.86 7.41
CA ASN A 117 -11.58 -4.24 8.29
C ASN A 117 -12.19 -3.08 9.11
N LYS A 118 -13.08 -2.30 8.48
CA LYS A 118 -13.79 -1.21 9.17
C LYS A 118 -14.70 -1.75 10.28
N GLU A 119 -15.43 -2.83 10.02
CA GLU A 119 -16.30 -3.47 11.01
C GLU A 119 -15.50 -4.07 12.17
N GLU A 120 -14.39 -4.75 11.86
CA GLU A 120 -13.49 -5.33 12.86
C GLU A 120 -12.90 -4.25 13.78
N LEU A 121 -12.35 -3.17 13.21
CA LEU A 121 -11.81 -2.05 13.98
C LEU A 121 -12.88 -1.39 14.86
N LEU A 122 -14.11 -1.22 14.35
CA LEU A 122 -15.23 -0.71 15.14
C LEU A 122 -15.60 -1.66 16.29
N GLY A 123 -15.51 -2.98 16.07
CA GLY A 123 -15.71 -4.00 17.09
C GLY A 123 -14.69 -3.87 18.21
N ILE A 124 -13.41 -3.84 17.87
CA ILE A 124 -12.30 -3.68 18.82
C ILE A 124 -12.47 -2.39 19.62
N MET A 125 -12.74 -1.26 18.97
CA MET A 125 -12.95 0.02 19.66
C MET A 125 -14.12 -0.02 20.66
N LYS A 126 -15.21 -0.71 20.33
CA LYS A 126 -16.34 -0.88 21.26
C LYS A 126 -15.97 -1.75 22.45
N GLN A 127 -15.23 -2.83 22.22
CA GLN A 127 -14.76 -3.74 23.27
C GLN A 127 -13.80 -3.02 24.21
N ASP A 128 -12.78 -2.35 23.67
CA ASP A 128 -11.79 -1.60 24.46
C ASP A 128 -12.47 -0.50 25.29
N LYS A 129 -13.44 0.22 24.70
CA LYS A 129 -14.22 1.22 25.41
C LYS A 129 -15.01 0.60 26.58
N ALA A 130 -15.64 -0.54 26.36
CA ALA A 130 -16.40 -1.24 27.41
C ALA A 130 -15.47 -1.71 28.54
N GLU A 131 -14.31 -2.29 28.20
CA GLU A 131 -13.32 -2.76 29.16
C GLU A 131 -12.76 -1.60 30.00
N LEU A 132 -12.37 -0.50 29.34
CA LEU A 132 -11.86 0.69 30.04
C LEU A 132 -12.91 1.31 30.96
N THR A 133 -14.16 1.38 30.52
CA THR A 133 -15.26 1.87 31.35
C THR A 133 -15.44 0.98 32.58
N GLY A 134 -15.49 -0.34 32.41
CA GLY A 134 -15.61 -1.27 33.53
C GLY A 134 -14.42 -1.21 34.51
N LYS A 135 -13.19 -1.02 34.01
CA LYS A 135 -12.01 -0.82 34.86
C LYS A 135 -12.09 0.49 35.67
N ILE A 136 -12.59 1.56 35.04
CA ILE A 136 -12.79 2.85 35.72
C ILE A 136 -13.84 2.71 36.82
N ASP A 137 -14.98 2.08 36.52
CA ASP A 137 -16.06 1.87 37.50
C ASP A 137 -15.57 1.05 38.70
N ALA A 138 -14.84 -0.05 38.46
CA ALA A 138 -14.26 -0.88 39.51
C ALA A 138 -13.24 -0.11 40.38
N LEU A 139 -12.45 0.78 39.78
CA LEU A 139 -11.52 1.64 40.52
C LEU A 139 -12.27 2.67 41.39
N TYR A 140 -13.36 3.25 40.89
CA TYR A 140 -14.20 4.15 41.68
C TYR A 140 -14.83 3.43 42.87
N GLU A 141 -15.41 2.25 42.66
CA GLU A 141 -15.99 1.44 43.75
C GLU A 141 -14.96 1.10 44.82
N LYS A 142 -13.77 0.67 44.41
CA LYS A 142 -12.68 0.38 45.35
C LYS A 142 -12.26 1.62 46.13
N THR A 143 -12.14 2.76 45.46
CA THR A 143 -11.76 4.03 46.10
C THR A 143 -12.79 4.47 47.14
N GLU A 144 -14.08 4.36 46.83
CA GLU A 144 -15.14 4.70 47.79
C GLU A 144 -15.18 3.72 48.97
N LYS A 145 -14.93 2.43 48.74
CA LYS A 145 -14.80 1.44 49.82
C LYS A 145 -13.61 1.74 50.73
N ASP A 146 -12.42 1.94 50.17
CA ASP A 146 -11.20 2.24 50.92
C ASP A 146 -11.38 3.54 51.75
N LYS A 147 -12.03 4.56 51.17
CA LYS A 147 -12.37 5.80 51.87
C LYS A 147 -13.35 5.57 53.03
N ALA A 148 -14.38 4.74 52.83
CA ALA A 148 -15.33 4.41 53.89
C ALA A 148 -14.65 3.64 55.05
N GLU A 149 -13.78 2.69 54.73
CA GLU A 149 -12.99 1.93 55.71
C GLU A 149 -12.07 2.86 56.53
N LEU A 150 -11.34 3.75 55.86
CA LEU A 150 -10.48 4.75 56.52
C LEU A 150 -11.27 5.67 57.46
N ILE A 151 -12.42 6.17 57.01
CA ILE A 151 -13.31 6.99 57.86
C ILE A 151 -13.79 6.18 59.08
N GLY A 152 -14.09 4.89 58.89
CA GLY A 152 -14.45 3.98 59.97
C GLY A 152 -13.34 3.85 61.01
N MET A 153 -12.11 3.56 60.57
CA MET A 153 -10.93 3.47 61.44
C MET A 153 -10.69 4.78 62.20
N MET A 154 -10.72 5.93 61.52
CA MET A 154 -10.55 7.22 62.16
C MET A 154 -11.60 7.51 63.25
N LYS A 155 -12.86 7.12 63.03
CA LYS A 155 -13.91 7.26 64.03
C LYS A 155 -13.65 6.35 65.24
N GLN A 156 -13.22 5.11 65.00
CA GLN A 156 -12.89 4.16 66.05
C GLN A 156 -11.70 4.66 66.89
N ASP A 157 -10.60 5.05 66.24
CA ASP A 157 -9.40 5.58 66.90
C ASP A 157 -9.73 6.83 67.72
N LYS A 158 -10.56 7.74 67.17
CA LYS A 158 -11.03 8.92 67.89
C LYS A 158 -11.83 8.55 69.14
N ALA A 159 -12.73 7.57 69.04
CA ALA A 159 -13.52 7.10 70.18
C ALA A 159 -12.63 6.46 71.25
N GLU A 160 -11.68 5.63 70.85
CA GLU A 160 -10.73 4.98 71.77
C GLU A 160 -9.85 6.01 72.48
N LEU A 161 -9.29 6.99 71.75
CA LEU A 161 -8.49 8.06 72.33
C LEU A 161 -9.31 8.92 73.30
N THR A 162 -10.54 9.27 72.94
CA THR A 162 -11.44 10.04 73.82
C THR A 162 -11.71 9.25 75.11
N GLY A 163 -12.02 7.96 75.01
CA GLY A 163 -12.23 7.09 76.17
C GLY A 163 -10.98 6.95 77.05
N LYS A 164 -9.78 6.85 76.47
CA LYS A 164 -8.51 6.84 77.23
C LYS A 164 -8.27 8.16 77.94
N ILE A 165 -8.56 9.29 77.29
CA ILE A 165 -8.45 10.62 77.88
C ILE A 165 -9.40 10.76 79.07
N ASP A 166 -10.67 10.38 78.91
CA ASP A 166 -11.67 10.43 79.99
C ASP A 166 -11.26 9.57 81.18
N ALA A 167 -10.77 8.35 80.92
CA ALA A 167 -10.27 7.46 81.98
C ALA A 167 -9.05 8.05 82.72
N LEU A 168 -8.13 8.69 82.00
CA LEU A 168 -7.00 9.39 82.60
C LEU A 168 -7.45 10.57 83.45
N TYR A 169 -8.37 11.41 82.94
CA TYR A 169 -8.95 12.52 83.72
C TYR A 169 -9.60 12.04 85.02
N GLN A 170 -10.43 10.99 84.95
CA GLN A 170 -11.06 10.42 86.15
C GLN A 170 -10.03 9.90 87.16
N LYS A 171 -8.98 9.23 86.68
CA LYS A 171 -7.88 8.76 87.53
C LYS A 171 -7.15 9.92 88.20
N THR A 172 -6.82 10.97 87.44
CA THR A 172 -6.15 12.17 87.98
C THR A 172 -7.01 12.89 89.01
N GLU A 173 -8.32 13.04 88.78
CA GLU A 173 -9.22 13.65 89.77
C GLU A 173 -9.32 12.81 91.06
N LYS A 174 -9.36 11.48 90.92
CA LYS A 174 -9.33 10.56 92.08
C LYS A 174 -8.02 10.65 92.85
N ASP A 175 -6.88 10.60 92.15
CA ASP A 175 -5.55 10.68 92.75
C ASP A 175 -5.36 12.04 93.47
N LYS A 176 -5.84 13.14 92.86
CA LYS A 176 -5.85 14.47 93.47
C LYS A 176 -6.70 14.52 94.75
N ALA A 177 -7.91 13.99 94.71
CA ALA A 177 -8.79 13.92 95.89
C ALA A 177 -8.17 13.10 97.03
N GLU A 178 -7.54 11.96 96.71
CA GLU A 178 -6.83 11.14 97.70
C GLU A 178 -5.63 11.90 98.30
N LEU A 179 -4.87 12.63 97.47
CA LEU A 179 -3.74 13.44 97.93
C LEU A 179 -4.19 14.57 98.86
N THR A 180 -5.27 15.27 98.53
CA THR A 180 -5.88 16.31 99.38
C THR A 180 -6.27 15.73 100.74
N LEU A 181 -6.94 14.58 100.77
CA LEU A 181 -7.28 13.90 102.03
C LEU A 181 -6.04 13.49 102.85
N ARG A 182 -4.96 13.06 102.19
CA ARG A 182 -3.70 12.72 102.88
C ARG A 182 -3.04 13.96 103.48
N ILE A 183 -3.02 15.09 102.75
CA ILE A 183 -2.51 16.37 103.24
C ILE A 183 -3.33 16.83 104.45
N GLU A 184 -4.67 16.81 104.38
CA GLU A 184 -5.52 17.18 105.52
C GLU A 184 -5.26 16.30 106.77
N ARG A 185 -5.03 15.00 106.59
CA ARG A 185 -4.67 14.10 107.69
C ARG A 185 -3.29 14.42 108.25
N LEU A 186 -2.32 14.75 107.39
CA LEU A 186 -0.99 15.15 107.82
C LEU A 186 -1.03 16.48 108.57
N ASP A 187 -1.76 17.48 108.09
CA ASP A 187 -1.93 18.77 108.76
C ASP A 187 -2.56 18.60 110.15
N LYS A 188 -3.56 17.72 110.30
CA LYS A 188 -4.13 17.38 111.62
C LYS A 188 -3.09 16.74 112.53
N LYS A 189 -2.33 15.75 112.05
CA LYS A 189 -1.27 15.09 112.83
C LYS A 189 -0.18 16.09 113.22
N PHE A 190 0.27 16.91 112.28
CA PHE A 190 1.27 17.95 112.51
C PHE A 190 0.78 18.95 113.54
N SER A 191 -0.47 19.41 113.44
CA SER A 191 -1.08 20.32 114.42
C SER A 191 -1.09 19.70 115.83
N ILE A 192 -1.44 18.41 115.95
CA ILE A 192 -1.42 17.69 117.24
C ILE A 192 0.02 17.57 117.76
N TYR A 193 0.97 17.13 116.94
CA TYR A 193 2.38 17.01 117.37
C TYR A 193 2.99 18.36 117.75
N PHE A 194 2.66 19.42 117.00
CA PHE A 194 3.08 20.78 117.29
C PHE A 194 2.49 21.26 118.62
N ALA A 195 1.21 20.98 118.90
CA ALA A 195 0.58 21.30 120.18
C ALA A 195 1.23 20.53 121.36
N VAL A 196 1.50 19.23 121.19
CA VAL A 196 2.20 18.41 122.19
C VAL A 196 3.62 18.91 122.44
N LEU A 197 4.35 19.29 121.37
CA LEU A 197 5.69 19.86 121.46
C LEU A 197 5.68 21.20 122.22
N LEU A 198 4.75 22.11 121.88
CA LEU A 198 4.57 23.37 122.60
C LEU A 198 4.28 23.11 124.08
N PHE A 199 3.38 22.18 124.39
CA PHE A 199 3.07 21.79 125.76
C PHE A 199 4.30 21.27 126.50
N ALA A 200 5.09 20.39 125.87
CA ALA A 200 6.32 19.86 126.44
C ALA A 200 7.37 20.94 126.70
N ILE A 201 7.57 21.89 125.77
CA ILE A 201 8.49 23.02 125.94
C ILE A 201 8.06 23.91 127.11
N ILE A 202 6.76 24.23 127.20
CA ILE A 202 6.19 25.04 128.28
C ILE A 202 6.34 24.34 129.64
N PHE A 203 6.11 23.02 129.70
CA PHE A 203 6.16 22.25 130.94
C PHE A 203 7.59 21.97 131.43
N LEU A 204 8.54 21.72 130.52
CA LEU A 204 9.94 21.40 130.85
C LEU A 204 10.83 22.62 131.02
N ASN A 205 10.39 23.82 130.62
CA ASN A 205 11.17 25.05 130.73
C ASN A 205 10.36 26.15 131.44
N GLN A 206 10.52 26.26 132.76
CA GLN A 206 9.85 27.30 133.58
C GLN A 206 10.12 28.72 133.06
N ASN A 207 11.32 28.99 132.53
CA ASN A 207 11.66 30.29 131.95
C ASN A 207 10.85 30.58 130.67
N ALA A 208 10.49 29.55 129.90
CA ALA A 208 9.65 29.70 128.71
C ALA A 208 8.18 29.95 129.07
N LEU A 209 7.66 29.30 130.11
CA LEU A 209 6.31 29.57 130.64
C LEU A 209 6.21 31.02 131.15
N GLU A 210 7.22 31.49 131.89
CA GLU A 210 7.28 32.85 132.41
C GLU A 210 7.40 33.89 131.27
N PHE A 211 8.18 33.59 130.23
CA PHE A 211 8.27 34.42 129.02
C PHE A 211 6.93 34.52 128.28
N ILE A 212 6.21 33.41 128.08
CA ILE A 212 4.89 33.41 127.42
C ILE A 212 3.85 34.13 128.28
N ALA A 213 3.85 33.92 129.59
CA ALA A 213 2.96 34.61 130.53
C ALA A 213 3.21 36.12 130.55
N LYS A 214 4.47 36.58 130.43
CA LYS A 214 4.81 38.00 130.21
C LYS A 214 4.36 38.51 128.84
N MET A 215 4.57 37.74 127.78
CA MET A 215 4.21 38.16 126.41
C MET A 215 2.68 38.29 126.21
N ILE A 216 1.88 37.43 126.85
CA ILE A 216 0.40 37.45 126.80
C ILE A 216 -0.18 38.36 127.92
N GLY A 217 0.65 38.89 128.82
CA GLY A 217 0.27 39.91 129.81
C GLY A 217 -0.37 39.38 131.10
N ILE A 218 -0.16 38.11 131.44
CA ILE A 218 -0.72 37.44 132.63
C ILE A 218 0.18 37.65 133.87
N ILE A 219 1.48 37.83 133.67
CA ILE A 219 2.47 38.11 134.73
C ILE A 219 3.29 39.33 134.30
N ARG A 220 3.63 40.24 135.22
CA ARG A 220 4.51 41.41 134.93
C ARG A 220 5.98 41.02 134.90
#